data_AF-A0A401ZR56-F1
#
_entry.id   AF-A0A401ZR56-F1
#
_cell.length_a   1.000
_cell.length_b   1.000
_cell.length_c   1.000
_cell.angle_alpha   90.00
_cell.angle_beta   90.00
_cell.angle_gamma   90.00
#
_symmetry.space_group_name_H-M   'P 1'
#
loop_
_entity.id
_entity.type
_entity.pdbx_description
1 polymer ?
#
loop_
_entity_poly.entity_id
_entity_poly.type
_entity_poly.pdbx_seq_one_letter_code
_entity_poly.pdbx_strand_id
1 'polypeptide(L)' 'MRKERTNIYITERQKKQLEKRSIEEDLPMAEIIRRALDTYLAWDDPTYQPMPPKPQTRNGDSSPP' A
#
# COMPACT_ATOMS: atom_id res chain seq x y z
N MET A 1 -6.53 -10.39 5.54
CA MET A 1 -5.28 -10.79 4.88
C MET A 1 -4.12 -10.60 5.85
N ARG A 2 -3.25 -11.61 5.99
CA ARG A 2 -2.05 -11.50 6.82
C ARG A 2 -1.04 -10.62 6.08
N LYS A 3 -0.51 -9.59 6.74
CA LYS A 3 0.55 -8.75 6.17
C LYS A 3 1.90 -9.43 6.41
N GLU A 4 2.72 -9.51 5.37
CA GLU A 4 4.08 -10.03 5.46
C GLU A 4 5.08 -8.94 5.09
N ARG A 5 6.25 -8.93 5.76
CA ARG A 5 7.30 -7.95 5.52
C ARG A 5 8.33 -8.54 4.56
N THR A 6 8.51 -7.89 3.43
CA THR A 6 9.49 -8.28 2.40
C THR A 6 10.41 -7.11 2.11
N ASN A 7 11.72 -7.38 2.01
CA ASN A 7 12.69 -6.39 1.56
C ASN A 7 12.82 -6.48 0.04
N ILE A 8 12.70 -5.35 -0.65
CA ILE A 8 12.83 -5.28 -2.11
C ILE A 8 13.93 -4.29 -2.47
N TYR A 9 14.69 -4.60 -3.52
CA TYR A 9 15.65 -3.68 -4.09
C TYR A 9 14.95 -2.81 -5.13
N ILE A 10 15.08 -1.49 -5.00
CA ILE A 10 14.60 -0.51 -5.95
C ILE A 10 15.71 0.49 -6.23
N THR A 11 15.66 1.13 -7.40
CA THR A 11 16.57 2.21 -7.74
C THR A 11 16.27 3.48 -6.94
N GLU A 12 17.27 4.35 -6.79
CA GLU A 12 17.08 5.65 -6.14
C GLU A 12 16.01 6.50 -6.83
N ARG A 13 15.93 6.41 -8.16
CA ARG A 13 14.91 7.11 -8.95
C ARG A 13 13.50 6.63 -8.60
N GLN A 14 13.30 5.32 -8.49
CA GLN A 14 12.01 4.75 -8.07
C GLN A 14 11.67 5.16 -6.64
N LYS A 15 12.65 5.14 -5.73
CA LYS A 15 12.45 5.60 -4.35
C LYS A 15 11.96 7.04 -4.30
N LYS A 16 12.61 7.98 -5.01
CA LYS A 16 12.20 9.38 -5.07
C LYS A 16 10.79 9.57 -5.64
N GLN A 17 10.43 8.78 -6.65
CA GLN A 17 9.07 8.82 -7.20
C GLN A 17 8.02 8.32 -6.21
N LEU A 18 8.33 7.27 -5.44
CA LEU A 18 7.47 6.76 -4.38
C LEU A 18 7.35 7.76 -3.20
N GLU A 19 8.44 8.42 -2.82
CA GLU A 19 8.43 9.50 -1.80
C GLU A 19 7.48 10.61 -2.20
N LYS A 20 7.61 11.08 -3.44
CA LYS A 20 6.75 12.13 -3.98
C LYS A 20 5.26 11.75 -3.91
N ARG A 21 4.89 10.56 -4.39
CA ARG A 21 3.50 10.08 -4.36
C ARG A 21 2.98 9.85 -2.94
N SER A 22 3.85 9.39 -2.04
CA SER A 22 3.51 9.20 -0.62
C SER A 22 3.06 10.52 0.02
N ILE A 23 3.73 11.62 -0.31
CA ILE A 23 3.37 12.96 0.17
C ILE A 23 2.10 13.48 -0.53
N GLU A 24 2.00 13.32 -1.85
CA GLU A 24 0.86 13.81 -2.64
C GLU A 24 -0.46 13.13 -2.25
N GLU A 25 -0.43 11.84 -1.94
CA GLU A 25 -1.62 11.04 -1.60
C GLU A 25 -1.86 10.90 -0.09
N ASP A 26 -0.94 11.40 0.76
CA ASP A 26 -0.92 11.16 2.22
C ASP A 26 -0.99 9.66 2.57
N LEU A 27 -0.20 8.85 1.85
CA LEU A 27 -0.19 7.40 2.01
C LEU A 27 1.22 6.88 2.31
N PRO A 28 1.37 5.81 3.11
CA PRO A 28 2.65 5.14 3.27
C PRO A 28 3.13 4.56 1.93
N MET A 29 4.43 4.64 1.65
CA MET A 29 5.03 4.00 0.45
C MET A 29 4.64 2.53 0.29
N ALA A 30 4.56 1.79 1.41
CA ALA A 30 4.18 0.38 1.39
C ALA A 30 2.77 0.17 0.81
N GLU A 31 1.85 1.10 1.04
CA GLU A 31 0.49 1.04 0.47
C GLU A 31 0.50 1.35 -1.03
N ILE A 32 1.33 2.31 -1.47
CA ILE A 32 1.51 2.60 -2.91
C ILE A 32 2.09 1.37 -3.63
N ILE A 33 3.14 0.76 -3.06
CA ILE A 33 3.76 -0.45 -3.61
C ILE A 33 2.75 -1.61 -3.64
N ARG A 34 1.98 -1.80 -2.56
CA ARG A 34 0.95 -2.84 -2.49
C ARG A 34 -0.09 -2.68 -3.61
N ARG A 35 -0.63 -1.47 -3.82
CA ARG A 35 -1.60 -1.18 -4.89
C ARG A 35 -1.01 -1.44 -6.28
N ALA A 36 0.25 -1.08 -6.49
CA ALA A 36 0.95 -1.34 -7.74
C ALA A 36 1.15 -2.84 -7.99
N LEU A 37 1.51 -3.60 -6.94
CA LEU A 37 1.64 -5.06 -7.01
C LEU A 37 0.30 -5.73 -7.27
N ASP A 38 -0.77 -5.33 -6.57
CA ASP A 38 -2.11 -5.88 -6.79
C ASP A 38 -2.53 -5.65 -8.25
N THR A 39 -2.29 -4.46 -8.80
CA THR A 39 -2.60 -4.13 -10.21
C THR A 39 -1.73 -4.93 -11.20
N TYR A 40 -0.45 -5.11 -10.90
CA TYR A 40 0.47 -5.85 -11.76
C TYR A 40 0.13 -7.35 -11.81
N LEU A 41 -0.16 -7.96 -10.67
CA LEU A 41 -0.52 -9.38 -10.57
C LEU A 41 -1.90 -9.67 -11.16
N ALA A 42 -2.76 -8.66 -11.16
CA ALA A 42 -4.08 -8.69 -11.75
C ALA A 42 -4.13 -8.45 -13.25
N TRP A 43 -3.03 -8.04 -13.87
CA TRP A 43 -3.03 -7.51 -15.23
C TRP A 43 -3.61 -8.49 -16.26
N ASP A 44 -3.38 -9.79 -16.04
CA ASP A 44 -3.90 -10.87 -16.87
C ASP A 44 -5.06 -11.65 -16.21
N ASP A 45 -5.51 -11.22 -15.03
CA ASP A 45 -6.62 -11.86 -14.31
C ASP A 45 -7.95 -11.15 -14.64
N PRO A 46 -8.85 -11.80 -15.41
CA PRO A 46 -10.14 -11.22 -15.78
C PRO A 46 -11.08 -11.03 -14.58
N THR A 47 -10.74 -11.56 -13.40
CA THR A 47 -11.56 -11.51 -12.19
C THR A 47 -11.07 -10.49 -11.16
N TYR A 48 -9.96 -9.79 -11.42
CA TYR A 48 -9.44 -8.84 -10.45
C TYR A 48 -10.33 -7.61 -10.31
N GLN A 49 -10.75 -7.36 -9.06
CA GLN A 49 -11.39 -6.13 -8.66
C GLN A 49 -10.47 -5.41 -7.68
N PRO A 50 -9.95 -4.20 -8.00
CA PRO A 50 -9.13 -3.46 -7.06
C PRO A 50 -9.96 -3.19 -5.81
N MET A 51 -9.60 -3.82 -4.69
CA MET A 51 -10.30 -3.62 -3.44
C MET A 51 -10.15 -2.14 -3.03
N PRO A 52 -11.26 -1.43 -2.77
CA PRO A 52 -11.17 -0.05 -2.30
C PRO A 52 -10.38 -0.03 -0.99
N PRO A 53 -9.52 0.98 -0.77
CA PRO A 53 -8.73 1.08 0.44
C PRO A 53 -9.69 1.17 1.62
N LYS A 54 -9.79 0.10 2.42
CA LYS A 54 -10.48 0.16 3.70
C LYS A 54 -9.69 1.13 4.57
N PRO A 55 -10.29 2.23 5.06
CA PRO A 55 -9.60 3.11 6.01
C PRO A 55 -9.21 2.25 7.21
N GLN A 56 -7.91 2.09 7.45
CA GLN A 56 -7.43 1.48 8.68
C GLN A 56 -7.76 2.46 9.80
N THR A 57 -8.89 2.26 10.48
CA THR A 57 -9.14 2.88 11.78
C THR A 57 -7.93 2.59 12.66
N ARG A 58 -7.20 3.65 13.02
CA ARG A 58 -6.26 3.59 14.13
C ARG A 58 -7.04 3.08 15.33
N ASN A 59 -6.71 1.89 15.82
CA ASN A 59 -7.17 1.41 17.12
C ASN A 59 -6.54 2.36 18.15
N GLY A 60 -7.25 3.43 18.48
CA GLY A 60 -6.94 4.27 19.62
C GLY A 60 -7.47 3.55 20.86
N ASP A 61 -6.57 3.25 21.78
CA ASP A 61 -6.87 2.76 23.12
C ASP A 61 -8.00 3.59 23.75
N SER A 62 -9.03 2.91 24.24
CA SER A 62 -10.01 3.50 25.15
C SER A 62 -10.41 2.42 26.15
N SER A 63 -9.62 2.33 27.22
CA SER A 63 -9.99 1.62 28.45
C SER A 63 -11.12 2.40 29.14
N PRO A 64 -12.22 1.76 29.57
CA PRO A 64 -13.30 2.44 30.27
C PRO A 64 -12.98 2.67 31.76
N PRO A 65 -13.63 3.67 32.39
CA PRO A 65 -13.49 4.00 33.82
C PRO A 65 -14.19 2.99 34.76
#